data_AF-A0A317I7N2-F1
#
_entry.id   AF-A0A317I7N2-F1
#
_cell.length_a   1.000
_cell.length_b   1.000
_cell.length_c   1.000
_cell.angle_alpha   90.00
_cell.angle_beta   90.00
_cell.angle_gamma   90.00
#
_symmetry.space_group_name_H-M   'P 1'
#
loop_
_entity.id
_entity.type
_entity.pdbx_description
1 polymer ?
#
loop_
_entity_poly.entity_id
_entity_poly.type
_entity_poly.pdbx_seq_one_letter_code
_entity_poly.pdbx_strand_id
1 'polypeptide(L)'
;MHDEVNAHGARFVVATLSKPEQVIPNAHQSSSFMSQIGVSTLFYPDERIKALGTKEGFEVITLAPEMQKYAQANKVFLHGFGSNIGNGHWNENGHRVASDLLAESICSNGLLK
;
A
#
# COMPACT_ATOMS: atom_id res chain seq x y z
N MET A 1 9.39 -13.24 -14.40
CA MET A 1 9.12 -11.80 -14.55
C MET A 1 10.28 -10.93 -14.05
N HIS A 2 10.74 -11.04 -12.79
CA HIS A 2 11.90 -10.28 -12.30
C HIS A 2 13.14 -10.45 -13.20
N ASP A 3 13.60 -11.68 -13.39
CA ASP A 3 14.78 -11.98 -14.21
C ASP A 3 14.62 -11.53 -15.67
N GLU A 4 13.41 -11.70 -16.22
CA GLU A 4 13.06 -11.29 -17.57
C GLU A 4 13.11 -9.77 -17.75
N VAL A 5 12.56 -9.01 -16.81
CA VAL A 5 12.58 -7.53 -16.82
C VAL A 5 14.02 -7.02 -16.71
N ASN A 6 14.82 -7.62 -15.81
CA ASN A 6 16.23 -7.28 -15.67
C ASN A 6 17.05 -7.63 -16.93
N ALA A 7 16.76 -8.76 -17.57
CA ALA A 7 17.41 -9.16 -18.82
C ALA A 7 17.17 -8.16 -19.97
N HIS A 8 16.09 -7.37 -19.90
CA HIS A 8 15.78 -6.29 -20.84
C HIS A 8 16.25 -4.91 -20.36
N GLY A 9 17.11 -4.84 -19.33
CA GLY A 9 17.69 -3.60 -18.84
C GLY A 9 16.71 -2.68 -18.09
N ALA A 10 15.54 -3.20 -17.69
CA ALA A 10 14.57 -2.46 -16.90
C ALA A 10 14.62 -2.89 -15.42
N ARG A 11 14.18 -2.00 -14.52
CA ARG A 11 14.09 -2.28 -13.08
C ARG A 11 12.73 -2.87 -12.74
N PHE A 12 12.69 -4.08 -12.18
CA PHE A 12 11.47 -4.69 -11.68
C PHE A 12 11.12 -4.17 -10.28
N VAL A 13 9.89 -3.70 -10.10
CA VAL A 13 9.36 -3.23 -8.81
C VAL A 13 7.94 -3.76 -8.63
N VAL A 14 7.63 -4.24 -7.44
CA VAL A 14 6.28 -4.63 -7.05
C VAL A 14 5.72 -3.61 -6.08
N ALA A 15 4.49 -3.14 -6.32
CA ALA A 15 3.74 -2.34 -5.35
C ALA A 15 2.55 -3.14 -4.83
N THR A 16 2.39 -3.23 -3.50
CA THR A 16 1.16 -3.76 -2.91
C THR A 16 0.16 -2.64 -2.68
N LEU A 17 -1.10 -2.91 -3.06
CA LEU A 17 -2.22 -1.98 -2.90
C LEU A 17 -2.79 -2.07 -1.48
N SER A 18 -3.43 -1.00 -0.99
CA SER A 18 -4.23 -1.07 0.22
C SER A 18 -5.60 -1.70 -0.02
N LYS A 19 -6.13 -2.32 1.03
CA LYS A 19 -7.54 -2.65 1.19
C LYS A 19 -8.22 -1.63 2.10
N PRO A 20 -9.54 -1.41 1.98
CA PRO A 20 -10.25 -0.45 2.82
C PRO A 20 -10.05 -0.69 4.33
N GLU A 21 -10.03 -1.95 4.76
CA GLU A 21 -9.86 -2.35 6.15
C GLU A 21 -8.48 -1.98 6.70
N GLN A 22 -7.45 -1.97 5.84
CA GLN A 22 -6.09 -1.59 6.23
C GLN A 22 -5.95 -0.08 6.47
N VAL A 23 -6.80 0.74 5.87
CA VAL A 23 -6.66 2.22 5.86
C VAL A 23 -7.86 2.93 6.50
N ILE A 24 -8.52 2.28 7.47
CA ILE A 24 -9.62 2.89 8.22
C ILE A 24 -9.10 4.15 8.95
N PRO A 25 -9.74 5.33 8.78
CA PRO A 25 -9.25 6.59 9.37
C PRO A 25 -9.32 6.66 10.89
N ASN A 26 -10.20 5.86 11.49
CA ASN A 26 -10.35 5.75 12.93
C ASN A 26 -9.57 4.54 13.45
N ALA A 27 -8.48 4.79 14.19
CA ALA A 27 -7.63 3.74 14.75
C ALA A 27 -8.39 2.76 15.67
N HIS A 28 -9.41 3.21 16.40
CA HIS A 28 -10.22 2.32 17.24
C HIS A 28 -11.02 1.32 16.39
N GLN A 29 -11.50 1.73 15.21
CA GLN A 29 -12.18 0.83 14.28
C GLN A 29 -11.21 -0.18 13.68
N SER A 30 -9.98 0.24 13.32
CA SER A 30 -8.93 -0.68 12.88
C SER A 30 -8.62 -1.74 13.95
N SER A 31 -8.42 -1.33 15.20
CA SER A 31 -8.15 -2.25 16.32
C SER A 31 -9.33 -3.19 16.60
N SER A 32 -10.56 -2.67 16.55
CA SER A 32 -11.77 -3.49 16.73
C SER A 32 -11.89 -4.54 15.63
N PHE A 33 -11.61 -4.18 14.38
CA PHE A 33 -11.67 -5.11 13.26
C PHE A 33 -10.61 -6.21 13.38
N MET A 34 -9.36 -5.85 13.70
CA MET A 34 -8.29 -6.82 13.95
C MET A 34 -8.64 -7.81 15.06
N SER A 35 -9.22 -7.32 16.17
CA SER A 35 -9.72 -8.15 17.26
C SER A 35 -10.82 -9.11 16.79
N GLN A 36 -11.78 -8.61 16.01
CA GLN A 36 -12.90 -9.41 15.50
C GLN A 36 -12.45 -10.57 14.61
N ILE A 37 -11.42 -10.38 13.78
CA ILE A 37 -10.90 -11.42 12.88
C ILE A 37 -9.72 -12.20 13.48
N GLY A 38 -9.33 -11.90 14.71
CA GLY A 38 -8.28 -12.63 15.44
C GLY A 38 -6.86 -12.45 14.89
N VAL A 39 -6.53 -11.28 14.35
CA VAL A 39 -5.20 -10.97 13.81
C VAL A 39 -4.50 -9.85 14.58
N SER A 40 -3.18 -9.88 14.64
CA SER A 40 -2.36 -8.81 15.24
C SER A 40 -2.01 -7.69 14.28
N THR A 41 -2.14 -7.93 12.97
CA THR A 41 -1.83 -6.98 11.91
C THR A 41 -2.68 -7.26 10.68
N LEU A 42 -3.07 -6.20 9.96
CA LEU A 42 -3.72 -6.29 8.65
C LEU A 42 -2.71 -6.29 7.51
N PHE A 43 -1.41 -6.12 7.81
CA PHE A 43 -0.34 -5.95 6.81
C PHE A 43 0.45 -7.24 6.55
N TYR A 44 0.05 -8.37 7.15
CA TYR A 44 0.73 -9.65 6.91
C TYR A 44 0.88 -10.01 5.41
N PRO A 45 -0.14 -9.81 4.54
CA PRO A 45 0.03 -10.04 3.11
C PRO A 45 1.14 -9.18 2.49
N ASP A 46 1.20 -7.89 2.82
CA ASP A 46 2.23 -6.96 2.37
C ASP A 46 3.63 -7.39 2.84
N GLU A 47 3.76 -7.75 4.13
CA GLU A 47 5.00 -8.24 4.74
C GLU A 47 5.50 -9.52 4.05
N ARG A 48 4.60 -10.43 3.68
CA ARG A 48 4.94 -11.66 2.96
C ARG A 48 5.50 -11.38 1.56
N ILE A 49 4.91 -10.44 0.82
CA ILE A 49 5.43 -10.03 -0.50
C ILE A 49 6.75 -9.29 -0.34
N LYS A 50 6.89 -8.43 0.67
CA LYS A 50 8.16 -7.74 0.97
C LYS A 50 9.28 -8.73 1.28
N ALA A 51 9.00 -9.74 2.11
CA ALA A 51 9.97 -10.78 2.44
C ALA A 51 10.38 -11.61 1.20
N LEU A 52 9.43 -11.92 0.32
CA LEU A 52 9.74 -12.56 -0.96
C LEU A 52 10.66 -11.69 -1.82
N GLY A 53 10.35 -10.40 -1.96
CA GLY A 53 11.19 -9.47 -2.72
C GLY A 53 12.61 -9.38 -2.17
N THR A 54 12.77 -9.28 -0.84
CA THR A 54 14.09 -9.32 -0.19
C THR A 54 14.84 -10.62 -0.51
N LYS A 55 14.15 -11.77 -0.47
CA LYS A 55 14.76 -13.08 -0.74
C LYS A 55 15.20 -13.24 -2.20
N GLU A 56 14.39 -12.75 -3.13
CA GLU A 56 14.57 -12.92 -4.58
C GLU A 56 15.25 -11.69 -5.24
N GLY A 57 15.64 -10.69 -4.46
CA GLY A 57 16.41 -9.54 -4.93
C GLY A 57 15.63 -8.48 -5.70
N PHE A 58 14.32 -8.34 -5.50
CA PHE A 58 13.52 -7.28 -6.13
C PHE A 58 12.88 -6.31 -5.12
N GLU A 59 12.70 -5.07 -5.56
CA GLU A 59 12.11 -4.01 -4.75
C GLU A 59 10.60 -4.22 -4.58
N VAL A 60 10.13 -4.06 -3.34
CA VAL A 60 8.70 -4.09 -3.00
C VAL A 60 8.36 -2.82 -2.23
N ILE A 61 7.37 -2.08 -2.73
CA ILE A 61 6.80 -0.89 -2.12
C ILE A 61 5.47 -1.28 -1.50
N THR A 62 5.37 -1.23 -0.18
CA THR A 62 4.14 -1.57 0.55
C THR A 62 3.34 -0.30 0.86
N LEU A 63 2.27 -0.03 0.11
CA LEU A 63 1.54 1.24 0.22
C LEU A 63 0.62 1.30 1.44
N ALA A 64 0.04 0.17 1.84
CA ALA A 64 -1.02 0.15 2.85
C ALA A 64 -0.62 0.76 4.22
N PRO A 65 0.58 0.50 4.78
CA PRO A 65 0.98 1.12 6.05
C PRO A 65 1.09 2.66 5.98
N GLU A 66 1.67 3.20 4.91
CA GLU A 66 1.82 4.65 4.75
C GLU A 66 0.48 5.33 4.43
N MET A 67 -0.35 4.70 3.60
CA MET A 67 -1.72 5.14 3.34
C MET A 67 -2.57 5.13 4.62
N GLN A 68 -2.38 4.16 5.52
CA GLN A 68 -3.07 4.15 6.82
C GLN A 68 -2.67 5.34 7.67
N LYS A 69 -1.37 5.65 7.79
CA LYS A 69 -0.89 6.82 8.52
C LYS A 69 -1.51 8.11 7.98
N TYR A 70 -1.56 8.26 6.65
CA TYR A 70 -2.20 9.41 6.01
C TYR A 70 -3.69 9.48 6.34
N ALA A 71 -4.43 8.39 6.17
CA ALA A 71 -5.87 8.32 6.45
C ALA A 71 -6.18 8.67 7.91
N GLN A 72 -5.38 8.16 8.85
CA GLN A 72 -5.55 8.40 10.28
C GLN A 72 -5.16 9.82 10.70
N ALA A 73 -4.10 10.39 10.13
CA ALA A 73 -3.66 11.75 10.43
C ALA A 73 -4.69 12.78 9.91
N ASN A 74 -5.22 12.56 8.70
CA ASN A 74 -6.13 13.50 8.04
C ASN A 74 -7.61 13.21 8.29
N LYS A 75 -7.93 12.07 8.92
CA LYS A 75 -9.31 11.61 9.17
C LYS A 75 -10.15 11.50 7.87
N VAL A 76 -9.54 11.03 6.79
CA VAL A 76 -10.18 10.87 5.48
C VAL A 76 -10.14 9.44 4.99
N PHE A 77 -11.24 8.97 4.38
CA PHE A 77 -11.25 7.69 3.69
C PHE A 77 -10.51 7.78 2.35
N LEU A 78 -9.73 6.75 2.04
CA LEU A 78 -8.97 6.62 0.79
C LEU A 78 -9.64 5.68 -0.23
N HIS A 79 -10.75 5.05 0.15
CA HIS A 79 -11.52 4.15 -0.70
C HIS A 79 -12.96 4.63 -0.81
N GLY A 80 -13.59 4.25 -1.92
CA GLY A 80 -15.03 4.37 -2.12
C GLY A 80 -15.52 5.76 -2.50
N PHE A 81 -16.66 5.78 -3.17
CA PHE A 81 -17.28 6.97 -3.76
C PHE A 81 -18.74 7.08 -3.32
N GLY A 82 -19.27 8.30 -3.25
CA GLY A 82 -20.68 8.55 -2.94
C GLY A 82 -21.14 7.88 -1.64
N SER A 83 -22.19 7.07 -1.72
CA SER A 83 -22.73 6.33 -0.56
C SER A 83 -21.87 5.14 -0.12
N ASN A 84 -20.82 4.78 -0.87
CA ASN A 84 -19.94 3.65 -0.57
C ASN A 84 -18.54 4.09 -0.09
N ILE A 85 -18.42 5.32 0.45
CA ILE A 85 -17.19 5.82 1.08
C ILE A 85 -16.66 4.80 2.08
N GLY A 86 -15.34 4.55 2.02
CA GLY A 86 -14.63 3.62 2.89
C GLY A 86 -14.63 2.16 2.40
N ASN A 87 -15.07 1.87 1.17
CA ASN A 87 -15.10 0.52 0.61
C ASN A 87 -14.72 0.49 -0.87
N GLY A 88 -14.37 -0.70 -1.39
CA GLY A 88 -14.10 -0.90 -2.82
C GLY A 88 -12.75 -0.31 -3.28
N HIS A 89 -12.73 0.32 -4.46
CA HIS A 89 -11.52 0.90 -5.06
C HIS A 89 -11.04 2.14 -4.32
N TRP A 90 -9.80 2.55 -4.60
CA TRP A 90 -9.30 3.86 -4.20
C TRP A 90 -10.19 4.97 -4.74
N ASN A 91 -10.44 5.99 -3.92
CA ASN A 91 -11.03 7.25 -4.38
C ASN A 91 -9.96 8.22 -4.88
N GLU A 92 -10.34 9.45 -5.21
CA GLU A 92 -9.43 10.47 -5.71
C GLU A 92 -8.28 10.74 -4.74
N ASN A 93 -8.56 10.76 -3.43
CA ASN A 93 -7.52 10.91 -2.40
C ASN A 93 -6.64 9.66 -2.31
N GLY A 94 -7.22 8.46 -2.38
CA GLY A 94 -6.47 7.21 -2.39
C GLY A 94 -5.51 7.10 -3.56
N HIS A 95 -5.99 7.42 -4.77
CA HIS A 95 -5.16 7.47 -5.98
C HIS A 95 -4.04 8.50 -5.87
N ARG A 96 -4.33 9.71 -5.38
CA ARG A 96 -3.32 10.75 -5.16
C ARG A 96 -2.22 10.28 -4.20
N VAL A 97 -2.60 9.84 -3.00
CA VAL A 97 -1.65 9.41 -1.96
C VAL A 97 -0.81 8.22 -2.44
N ALA A 98 -1.42 7.24 -3.09
CA ALA A 98 -0.68 6.11 -3.65
C ALA A 98 0.32 6.56 -4.72
N SER A 99 -0.07 7.50 -5.59
CA SER A 99 0.81 8.05 -6.64
C SER A 99 1.97 8.83 -6.06
N ASP A 100 1.72 9.66 -5.04
CA ASP A 100 2.76 10.45 -4.36
C ASP A 100 3.81 9.53 -3.71
N LEU A 101 3.35 8.50 -2.97
CA LEU A 101 4.24 7.52 -2.32
C LEU A 101 5.05 6.71 -3.34
N LEU A 102 4.42 6.29 -4.44
CA LEU A 102 5.11 5.58 -5.51
C LEU A 102 6.15 6.48 -6.19
N ALA A 103 5.77 7.71 -6.54
CA ALA A 103 6.67 8.67 -7.17
C ALA A 103 7.86 9.00 -6.26
N GLU A 104 7.63 9.21 -4.96
CA GLU A 104 8.69 9.45 -4.00
C GLU A 104 9.67 8.27 -3.93
N SER A 105 9.17 7.03 -3.81
CA SER A 105 10.02 5.83 -3.78
C SER A 105 10.79 5.62 -5.09
N ILE A 106 10.16 5.91 -6.22
CA ILE A 106 10.74 5.77 -7.56
C ILE A 106 11.83 6.84 -7.78
N CYS A 107 11.52 8.11 -7.52
CA CYS A 107 12.41 9.24 -7.78
C CYS A 107 13.57 9.33 -6.78
N SER A 108 13.34 9.03 -5.49
CA SER A 108 14.41 9.02 -4.48
C SER A 108 15.46 7.94 -4.75
N ASN A 109 15.05 6.85 -5.40
CA ASN A 109 15.95 5.78 -5.84
C ASN A 109 16.54 6.02 -7.24
N GLY A 110 16.40 7.23 -7.81
CA GLY A 110 17.14 7.67 -8.99
C GLY A 110 16.63 7.18 -10.36
N LEU A 111 15.36 6.80 -10.50
CA LEU A 111 14.77 6.29 -11.76
C LEU A 111 14.72 7.29 -12.94
N LEU A 112 15.21 8.52 -12.77
CA LEU A 112 15.31 9.55 -13.82
C LEU A 112 16.76 10.03 -14.04
N LYS A 113 17.75 9.19 -13.73
CA LYS A 113 19.13 9.45 -14.18
C LYS A 113 19.45 8.69 -15.45
#